data_AF-A0A7C7Q372-F1
#
_entry.id   AF-A0A7C7Q372-F1
#
_cell.length_a   1.000
_cell.length_b   1.000
_cell.length_c   1.000
_cell.angle_alpha   90.00
_cell.angle_beta   90.00
_cell.angle_gamma   90.00
#
_symmetry.space_group_name_H-M   'P 1'
#
loop_
_entity.id
_entity.type
_entity.pdbx_description
1 polymer ?
#
loop_
_entity_poly.entity_id
_entity_poly.type
_entity_poly.pdbx_seq_one_letter_code
_entity_poly.pdbx_strand_id
1 'polypeptide(L)'
;HNHLEEVLKNIVEYARLDLIPDYHVTVVKSTVLPTILEDILTSSNYKEASHRLGVAVSPEFVRGKLAFLDFFRLPFLIVSGYDERAVRTLKSFYLDFIRRSGSRAEIIETDPRTACLAKYASNCLLSCKISFFNEFSKLCRTLGVNEYDIVNLALSDRYPTSYWYLEDFLKEGFRDECLPKDLEALLTFSNDLGIDMTLLEKVKTVNDEKTNVQEEICRD
;
A
#
# COMPACT_ATOMS: atom_id res chain seq x y z
N HIS A 1 1.58 14.23 12.46
CA HIS A 1 1.50 15.08 11.25
C HIS A 1 2.33 16.36 11.36
N ASN A 2 2.29 17.09 12.48
CA ASN A 2 3.02 18.36 12.66
C ASN A 2 4.52 18.33 12.32
N HIS A 3 5.24 17.24 12.60
CA HIS A 3 6.69 17.20 12.37
C HIS A 3 7.09 17.20 10.89
N LEU A 4 6.38 16.47 10.01
CA LEU A 4 6.69 16.46 8.58
C LEU A 4 6.43 17.83 7.95
N GLU A 5 5.31 18.45 8.32
CA GLU A 5 4.93 19.76 7.85
C GLU A 5 5.95 20.82 8.25
N GLU A 6 6.35 20.85 9.54
CA GLU A 6 7.35 21.77 10.05
C GLU A 6 8.69 21.62 9.32
N VAL A 7 9.19 20.38 9.20
CA VAL A 7 10.47 20.10 8.51
C VAL A 7 10.41 20.54 7.05
N LEU A 8 9.35 20.18 6.32
CA LEU A 8 9.25 20.50 4.90
C LEU A 8 9.08 22.02 4.68
N LYS A 9 8.30 22.71 5.52
CA LYS A 9 8.17 24.17 5.49
C LYS A 9 9.52 24.86 5.71
N ASN A 10 10.30 24.41 6.69
CA ASN A 10 11.63 24.97 6.96
C ASN A 10 12.59 24.76 5.78
N ILE A 11 12.59 23.57 5.17
CA ILE A 11 13.44 23.29 4.01
C ILE A 11 13.04 24.19 2.82
N VAL A 12 11.72 24.34 2.57
CA VAL A 12 11.21 25.23 1.53
C VAL A 12 11.58 26.69 1.81
N GLU A 13 11.48 27.15 3.06
CA GLU A 13 11.89 28.49 3.47
C GLU A 13 13.38 28.72 3.21
N TYR A 14 14.24 27.79 3.60
CA TYR A 14 15.68 27.89 3.33
C TYR A 14 16.01 27.93 1.83
N ALA A 15 15.27 27.17 1.01
CA ALA A 15 15.39 27.22 -0.43
C ALA A 15 14.96 28.58 -1.00
N ARG A 16 13.87 29.17 -0.49
CA ARG A 16 13.36 30.50 -0.91
C ARG A 16 14.29 31.64 -0.52
N LEU A 17 14.94 31.51 0.64
CA LEU A 17 15.93 32.47 1.14
C LEU A 17 17.32 32.27 0.53
N ASP A 18 17.45 31.41 -0.50
CA ASP A 18 18.71 31.14 -1.18
C ASP A 18 19.84 30.64 -0.26
N LEU A 19 19.48 30.08 0.90
CA LEU A 19 20.42 29.54 1.91
C LEU A 19 20.93 28.14 1.53
N ILE A 20 20.32 27.51 0.52
CA ILE A 20 20.78 26.28 -0.09
C ILE A 20 21.60 26.66 -1.34
N PRO A 21 22.92 26.33 -1.38
CA PRO A 21 23.84 26.84 -2.40
C PRO A 21 23.63 26.22 -3.79
N ASP A 22 23.29 24.94 -3.83
CA ASP A 22 23.07 24.16 -5.04
C ASP A 22 21.66 23.56 -5.07
N TYR A 23 21.22 23.09 -6.24
CA TYR A 23 19.94 22.38 -6.33
C TYR A 23 19.94 21.15 -5.40
N HIS A 24 18.94 21.07 -4.54
CA HIS A 24 18.82 20.04 -3.51
C HIS A 24 17.57 19.19 -3.72
N VAL A 25 17.66 17.89 -3.42
CA VAL A 25 16.52 16.97 -3.50
C VAL A 25 16.15 16.50 -2.11
N THR A 26 14.93 16.81 -1.68
CA THR A 26 14.33 16.29 -0.46
C THR A 26 13.43 15.10 -0.80
N VAL A 27 13.64 13.98 -0.13
CA VAL A 27 12.85 12.75 -0.34
C VAL A 27 11.95 12.50 0.86
N VAL A 28 10.64 12.57 0.65
CA VAL A 28 9.64 12.20 1.64
C VAL A 28 9.51 10.66 1.68
N LYS A 29 10.07 10.08 2.74
CA LYS A 29 10.03 8.65 3.06
C LYS A 29 8.84 8.28 3.95
N SER A 30 8.42 9.23 4.79
CA SER A 30 7.35 9.07 5.76
C SER A 30 6.02 8.71 5.10
N THR A 31 5.25 7.85 5.77
CA THR A 31 3.86 7.56 5.37
C THR A 31 3.03 8.82 5.54
N VAL A 32 2.53 9.37 4.42
CA VAL A 32 1.74 10.59 4.37
C VAL A 32 0.58 10.40 3.41
N LEU A 33 -0.59 10.95 3.74
CA LEU A 33 -1.72 10.95 2.81
C LEU A 33 -1.42 11.91 1.64
N PRO A 34 -1.87 11.58 0.41
CA PRO A 34 -1.58 12.38 -0.77
C PRO A 34 -1.89 13.88 -0.61
N THR A 35 -3.07 14.19 -0.06
CA THR A 35 -3.55 15.58 0.08
C THR A 35 -2.71 16.37 1.06
N ILE A 36 -2.26 15.76 2.16
CA ILE A 36 -1.46 16.42 3.18
C ILE A 36 -0.15 16.94 2.59
N LEU A 37 0.52 16.15 1.75
CA LEU A 37 1.78 16.59 1.14
C LEU A 37 1.54 17.76 0.16
N GLU A 38 0.48 17.69 -0.65
CA GLU A 38 0.08 18.77 -1.55
C GLU A 38 -0.26 20.07 -0.80
N ASP A 39 -0.96 19.96 0.34
CA ASP A 39 -1.32 21.09 1.20
C ASP A 39 -0.08 21.74 1.83
N ILE A 40 0.89 20.93 2.26
CA ILE A 40 2.17 21.44 2.81
C ILE A 40 2.96 22.17 1.71
N LEU A 41 3.08 21.59 0.52
CA LEU A 41 3.80 22.21 -0.60
C LEU A 41 3.11 23.52 -1.06
N THR A 42 1.78 23.54 -1.04
CA THR A 42 1.00 24.74 -1.38
C THR A 42 1.18 25.82 -0.32
N SER A 43 0.97 25.50 0.96
CA SER A 43 1.06 26.46 2.06
C SER A 43 2.47 26.97 2.36
N SER A 44 3.51 26.25 1.91
CA SER A 44 4.92 26.66 2.02
C SER A 44 5.41 27.54 0.86
N ASN A 45 4.58 27.78 -0.16
CA ASN A 45 4.96 28.43 -1.42
C ASN A 45 6.12 27.70 -2.13
N TYR A 46 6.09 26.36 -2.16
CA TYR A 46 7.12 25.53 -2.80
C TYR A 46 7.46 25.95 -4.25
N LYS A 47 6.49 26.49 -4.99
CA LYS A 47 6.73 26.97 -6.37
C LYS A 47 7.86 28.00 -6.45
N GLU A 48 8.00 28.88 -5.46
CA GLU A 48 9.09 29.87 -5.42
C GLU A 48 10.46 29.21 -5.16
N ALA A 49 10.48 28.09 -4.42
CA ALA A 49 11.68 27.29 -4.16
C ALA A 49 12.05 26.29 -5.26
N SER A 50 11.12 25.95 -6.16
CA SER A 50 11.24 24.81 -7.09
C SER A 50 12.46 24.83 -8.01
N HIS A 51 13.07 26.01 -8.21
CA HIS A 51 14.29 26.17 -8.98
C HIS A 51 15.56 25.70 -8.23
N ARG A 52 15.54 25.71 -6.87
CA ARG A 52 16.62 25.24 -5.99
C ARG A 52 16.29 23.97 -5.23
N LEU A 53 15.02 23.61 -5.12
CA LEU A 53 14.58 22.47 -4.33
C LEU A 53 13.64 21.59 -5.13
N GLY A 54 13.99 20.31 -5.23
CA GLY A 54 13.11 19.26 -5.72
C GLY A 54 12.54 18.44 -4.57
N VAL A 55 11.24 18.12 -4.64
CA VAL A 55 10.58 17.22 -3.68
C VAL A 55 10.21 15.91 -4.36
N ALA A 56 10.83 14.83 -3.90
CA ALA A 56 10.55 13.46 -4.30
C ALA A 56 9.81 12.71 -3.18
N VAL A 57 9.12 11.64 -3.55
CA VAL A 57 8.39 10.75 -2.65
C VAL A 57 8.87 9.33 -2.89
N SER A 58 9.23 8.62 -1.83
CA SER A 58 9.63 7.22 -1.91
C SER A 58 9.25 6.50 -0.62
N PRO A 59 8.01 5.98 -0.53
CA PRO A 59 7.54 5.27 0.65
C PRO A 59 8.40 4.05 0.96
N GLU A 60 8.43 3.68 2.23
CA GLU A 60 9.25 2.55 2.71
C GLU A 60 8.40 1.32 3.03
N PHE A 61 8.82 0.15 2.54
CA PHE A 61 8.10 -1.13 2.68
C PHE A 61 8.79 -2.13 3.62
N VAL A 62 9.78 -1.69 4.41
CA VAL A 62 10.49 -2.56 5.34
C VAL A 62 9.68 -2.85 6.62
N ARG A 63 9.96 -3.98 7.27
CA ARG A 63 9.41 -4.32 8.59
C ARG A 63 10.38 -3.87 9.68
N GLY A 64 9.89 -3.11 10.67
CA GLY A 64 10.76 -2.43 11.64
C GLY A 64 11.82 -3.28 12.35
N LYS A 65 11.52 -4.55 12.68
CA LYS A 65 12.48 -5.46 13.37
C LYS A 65 13.55 -6.06 12.45
N LEU A 66 13.36 -6.01 11.12
CA LEU A 66 14.24 -6.62 10.12
C LEU A 66 14.66 -5.60 9.04
N ALA A 67 14.55 -4.30 9.34
CA ALA A 67 14.67 -3.23 8.36
C ALA A 67 15.96 -3.32 7.52
N PHE A 68 17.08 -3.68 8.13
CA PHE A 68 18.35 -3.84 7.42
C PHE A 68 18.31 -4.95 6.36
N LEU A 69 17.88 -6.18 6.73
CA LEU A 69 17.84 -7.32 5.80
C LEU A 69 16.72 -7.17 4.77
N ASP A 70 15.58 -6.61 5.20
CA ASP A 70 14.43 -6.36 4.32
C ASP A 70 14.78 -5.34 3.25
N PHE A 71 15.54 -4.29 3.58
CA PHE A 71 15.90 -3.24 2.62
C PHE A 71 16.63 -3.77 1.39
N PHE A 72 17.54 -4.73 1.56
CA PHE A 72 18.26 -5.34 0.43
C PHE A 72 17.42 -6.34 -0.36
N ARG A 73 16.35 -6.87 0.23
CA ARG A 73 15.49 -7.90 -0.34
C ARG A 73 14.13 -7.37 -0.79
N LEU A 74 13.96 -6.05 -0.79
CA LEU A 74 12.73 -5.44 -1.29
C LEU A 74 12.48 -5.85 -2.74
N PRO A 75 11.25 -6.23 -3.10
CA PRO A 75 10.90 -6.56 -4.47
C PRO A 75 10.85 -5.31 -5.36
N PHE A 76 10.60 -4.14 -4.79
CA PHE A 76 10.52 -2.89 -5.53
C PHE A 76 10.90 -1.67 -4.67
N LEU A 77 11.24 -0.58 -5.35
CA LEU A 77 11.45 0.76 -4.82
C LEU A 77 10.59 1.73 -5.62
N ILE A 78 9.72 2.48 -4.96
CA ILE A 78 8.88 3.49 -5.61
C ILE A 78 9.65 4.81 -5.69
N VAL A 79 9.67 5.40 -6.89
CA VAL A 79 10.20 6.74 -7.16
C VAL A 79 9.07 7.61 -7.68
N SER A 80 8.84 8.71 -7.01
CA SER A 80 7.84 9.70 -7.40
C SER A 80 8.28 11.09 -6.97
N GLY A 81 7.56 12.14 -7.38
CA GLY A 81 7.88 13.50 -7.01
C GLY A 81 7.03 14.56 -7.71
N TYR A 82 7.17 15.79 -7.25
CA TYR A 82 6.52 16.98 -7.81
C TYR A 82 7.47 17.77 -8.73
N ASP A 83 8.65 17.20 -9.00
CA ASP A 83 9.66 17.74 -9.89
C ASP A 83 10.39 16.59 -10.60
N GLU A 84 10.46 16.65 -11.93
CA GLU A 84 11.10 15.63 -12.76
C GLU A 84 12.62 15.54 -12.52
N ARG A 85 13.27 16.63 -12.11
CA ARG A 85 14.71 16.60 -11.78
C ARG A 85 14.94 15.79 -10.50
N ALA A 86 14.07 15.96 -9.50
CA ALA A 86 14.08 15.18 -8.27
C ALA A 86 13.87 13.69 -8.54
N VAL A 87 12.87 13.35 -9.36
CA VAL A 87 12.57 11.97 -9.78
C VAL A 87 13.77 11.32 -10.46
N ARG A 88 14.38 11.99 -11.45
CA ARG A 88 15.57 11.47 -12.15
C ARG A 88 16.77 11.29 -11.24
N THR A 89 16.98 12.23 -10.30
CA THR A 89 18.07 12.17 -9.32
C THR A 89 17.88 10.97 -8.39
N LEU A 90 16.68 10.80 -7.84
CA LEU A 90 16.36 9.70 -6.95
C LEU A 90 16.42 8.34 -7.65
N LYS A 91 15.92 8.25 -8.90
CA LYS A 91 16.06 7.05 -9.72
C LYS A 91 17.53 6.68 -9.91
N SER A 92 18.37 7.64 -10.26
CA SER A 92 19.82 7.43 -10.46
C SER A 92 20.48 6.94 -9.18
N PHE A 93 20.11 7.52 -8.03
CA PHE A 93 20.56 7.06 -6.72
C PHE A 93 20.18 5.59 -6.45
N TYR A 94 18.92 5.20 -6.70
CA TYR A 94 18.51 3.81 -6.50
C TYR A 94 19.14 2.83 -7.48
N LEU A 95 19.38 3.23 -8.73
CA LEU A 95 20.10 2.39 -9.69
C LEU A 95 21.53 2.09 -9.21
N ASP A 96 22.25 3.09 -8.70
CA ASP A 96 23.59 2.86 -8.14
C ASP A 96 23.54 2.01 -6.87
N PHE A 97 22.55 2.23 -5.99
CA PHE A 97 22.33 1.38 -4.81
C PHE A 97 22.09 -0.09 -5.20
N ILE A 98 21.18 -0.35 -6.15
CA ILE A 98 20.86 -1.71 -6.64
C ILE A 98 22.13 -2.36 -7.19
N ARG A 99 22.89 -1.64 -8.02
CA ARG A 99 24.14 -2.12 -8.61
C ARG A 99 25.18 -2.49 -7.55
N ARG A 100 25.35 -1.66 -6.52
CA ARG A 100 26.37 -1.88 -5.47
C ARG A 100 25.97 -2.94 -4.45
N SER A 101 24.68 -3.06 -4.16
CA SER A 101 24.16 -3.96 -3.13
C SER A 101 23.83 -5.36 -3.64
N GLY A 102 23.67 -5.54 -4.95
CA GLY A 102 23.15 -6.78 -5.53
C GLY A 102 21.65 -6.99 -5.29
N SER A 103 20.94 -5.94 -4.85
CA SER A 103 19.48 -5.97 -4.74
C SER A 103 18.84 -6.28 -6.10
N ARG A 104 17.67 -6.90 -6.08
CA ARG A 104 16.86 -7.17 -7.27
C ARG A 104 15.58 -6.33 -7.31
N ALA A 105 15.53 -5.28 -6.50
CA ALA A 105 14.37 -4.40 -6.45
C ALA A 105 14.11 -3.76 -7.81
N GLU A 106 12.88 -3.86 -8.30
CA GLU A 106 12.42 -3.09 -9.46
C GLU A 106 12.22 -1.62 -9.06
N ILE A 107 12.62 -0.69 -9.92
CA ILE A 107 12.28 0.73 -9.71
C ILE A 107 10.95 1.01 -10.38
N ILE A 108 9.95 1.40 -9.59
CA ILE A 108 8.62 1.75 -10.06
C ILE A 108 8.48 3.26 -10.02
N GLU A 109 8.30 3.88 -11.19
CA GLU A 109 7.96 5.29 -11.31
C GLU A 109 6.45 5.47 -11.38
N THR A 110 5.90 6.38 -10.57
CA THR A 110 4.46 6.66 -10.51
C THR A 110 4.19 8.09 -10.03
N ASP A 111 2.93 8.52 -10.07
CA ASP A 111 2.54 9.84 -9.57
C ASP A 111 2.56 9.91 -8.02
N PRO A 112 2.72 11.11 -7.43
CA PRO A 112 2.85 11.26 -5.98
C PRO A 112 1.66 10.70 -5.19
N ARG A 113 0.45 10.78 -5.73
CA ARG A 113 -0.76 10.32 -5.03
C ARG A 113 -0.76 8.80 -4.96
N THR A 114 -0.46 8.15 -6.09
CA THR A 114 -0.32 6.69 -6.14
C THR A 114 0.80 6.20 -5.23
N ALA A 115 1.97 6.85 -5.24
CA ALA A 115 3.08 6.49 -4.34
C ALA A 115 2.67 6.56 -2.86
N CYS A 116 2.06 7.68 -2.43
CA CYS A 116 1.58 7.86 -1.06
C CYS A 116 0.55 6.79 -0.66
N LEU A 117 -0.44 6.50 -1.52
CA LEU A 117 -1.47 5.51 -1.24
C LEU A 117 -0.96 4.06 -1.26
N ALA A 118 0.01 3.73 -2.10
CA ALA A 118 0.54 2.37 -2.20
C ALA A 118 1.03 1.83 -0.85
N LYS A 119 1.64 2.69 -0.03
CA LYS A 119 2.06 2.31 1.33
C LYS A 119 0.89 2.04 2.27
N TYR A 120 -0.16 2.86 2.21
CA TYR A 120 -1.38 2.64 2.99
C TYR A 120 -2.08 1.36 2.54
N ALA A 121 -2.25 1.16 1.23
CA ALA A 121 -2.87 -0.04 0.68
C ALA A 121 -2.13 -1.31 1.13
N SER A 122 -0.80 -1.31 1.06
CA SER A 122 0.03 -2.44 1.53
C SER A 122 -0.16 -2.73 3.03
N ASN A 123 -0.13 -1.70 3.87
CA ASN A 123 -0.32 -1.86 5.32
C ASN A 123 -1.75 -2.29 5.67
N CYS A 124 -2.76 -1.72 5.03
CA CYS A 124 -4.16 -2.08 5.24
C CYS A 124 -4.43 -3.53 4.83
N LEU A 125 -3.89 -3.97 3.68
CA LEU A 125 -3.99 -5.36 3.25
C LEU A 125 -3.32 -6.31 4.27
N LEU A 126 -2.14 -5.96 4.78
CA LEU A 126 -1.49 -6.74 5.84
C LEU A 126 -2.36 -6.83 7.10
N SER A 127 -2.97 -5.72 7.52
CA SER A 127 -3.91 -5.68 8.64
C SER A 127 -5.12 -6.58 8.40
N CYS A 128 -5.74 -6.52 7.22
CA CYS A 128 -6.85 -7.40 6.84
C CYS A 128 -6.46 -8.88 6.90
N LYS A 129 -5.29 -9.25 6.39
CA LYS A 129 -4.78 -10.63 6.44
C LYS A 129 -4.58 -11.11 7.88
N ILE A 130 -3.98 -10.28 8.74
CA ILE A 130 -3.78 -10.61 10.15
C ILE A 130 -5.13 -10.79 10.85
N SER A 131 -6.06 -9.86 10.65
CA SER A 131 -7.41 -9.93 11.23
C SER A 131 -8.19 -11.16 10.75
N PHE A 132 -8.09 -11.50 9.47
CA PHE A 132 -8.68 -12.71 8.89
C PHE A 132 -8.20 -13.96 9.63
N PHE A 133 -6.89 -14.14 9.79
CA PHE A 133 -6.36 -15.31 10.50
C PHE A 133 -6.67 -15.28 12.00
N ASN A 134 -6.81 -14.11 12.62
CA ASN A 134 -7.26 -14.01 14.01
C ASN A 134 -8.70 -14.53 14.17
N GLU A 135 -9.62 -14.19 13.26
CA GLU A 135 -10.98 -14.75 13.27
C GLU A 135 -10.95 -16.25 12.98
N PHE A 136 -10.22 -16.68 11.95
CA PHE A 136 -10.09 -18.09 11.59
C PHE A 136 -9.50 -18.94 12.74
N SER A 137 -8.61 -18.37 13.56
CA SER A 137 -8.06 -19.06 14.73
C SER A 137 -9.13 -19.45 15.76
N LYS A 138 -10.24 -18.69 15.86
CA LYS A 138 -11.36 -19.05 16.74
C LYS A 138 -12.01 -20.33 16.26
N LEU A 139 -12.25 -20.44 14.95
CA LEU A 139 -12.79 -21.64 14.31
C LEU A 139 -11.86 -22.84 14.50
N CYS A 140 -10.56 -22.66 14.26
CA CYS A 140 -9.55 -23.70 14.47
C CYS A 140 -9.58 -24.25 15.90
N ARG A 141 -9.65 -23.37 16.91
CA ARG A 141 -9.72 -23.78 18.34
C ARG A 141 -10.97 -24.59 18.66
N THR A 142 -12.13 -24.19 18.16
CA THR A 142 -13.38 -24.93 18.37
C THR A 142 -13.34 -26.32 17.73
N LEU A 143 -12.67 -26.46 16.59
CA LEU A 143 -12.55 -27.72 15.86
C LEU A 143 -11.35 -28.59 16.28
N GLY A 144 -10.46 -28.09 17.13
CA GLY A 144 -9.22 -28.78 17.49
C GLY A 144 -8.21 -28.89 16.33
N VAL A 145 -8.27 -27.96 15.38
CA VAL A 145 -7.36 -27.87 14.22
C VAL A 145 -6.19 -26.93 14.55
N ASN A 146 -4.99 -27.25 14.07
CA ASN A 146 -3.82 -26.40 14.24
C ASN A 146 -3.92 -25.15 13.35
N GLU A 147 -4.05 -23.97 13.97
CA GLU A 147 -4.16 -22.70 13.25
C GLU A 147 -2.92 -22.35 12.42
N TYR A 148 -1.72 -22.79 12.84
CA TYR A 148 -0.48 -22.51 12.11
C TYR A 148 -0.43 -23.26 10.78
N ASP A 149 -0.93 -24.50 10.75
CA ASP A 149 -0.98 -25.29 9.52
C ASP A 149 -1.96 -24.66 8.53
N ILE A 150 -3.10 -24.15 9.00
CA ILE A 150 -4.07 -23.43 8.17
C ILE A 150 -3.45 -22.15 7.60
N VAL A 151 -2.78 -21.34 8.42
CA VAL A 151 -2.10 -20.12 7.96
C VAL A 151 -1.07 -20.46 6.88
N ASN A 152 -0.25 -21.49 7.11
CA ASN A 152 0.79 -21.91 6.18
C ASN A 152 0.20 -22.39 4.84
N LEU A 153 -0.84 -23.23 4.87
CA LEU A 153 -1.49 -23.75 3.67
C LEU A 153 -2.17 -22.63 2.88
N ALA A 154 -2.94 -21.77 3.55
CA ALA A 154 -3.64 -20.64 2.92
C ALA A 154 -2.68 -19.63 2.28
N LEU A 155 -1.51 -19.39 2.87
CA LEU A 155 -0.49 -18.50 2.31
C LEU A 155 0.42 -19.17 1.26
N SER A 156 0.41 -20.51 1.20
CA SER A 156 1.18 -21.28 0.21
C SER A 156 0.47 -21.39 -1.13
N ASP A 157 -0.84 -21.20 -1.15
CA ASP A 157 -1.59 -21.13 -2.40
C ASP A 157 -1.09 -19.94 -3.23
N ARG A 158 -0.41 -20.27 -4.33
CA ARG A 158 0.26 -19.33 -5.25
C ARG A 158 -0.60 -19.05 -6.46
N TYR A 159 -1.92 -19.26 -6.38
CA TYR A 159 -2.84 -18.78 -7.40
C TYR A 159 -2.50 -17.32 -7.72
N PRO A 160 -2.26 -16.97 -9.01
CA PRO A 160 -1.83 -15.64 -9.43
C PRO A 160 -2.98 -14.66 -9.31
N THR A 161 -3.32 -14.38 -8.07
CA THR A 161 -4.25 -13.38 -7.61
C THR A 161 -3.94 -12.02 -8.24
N SER A 162 -2.67 -11.71 -8.49
CA SER A 162 -2.24 -10.44 -9.10
C SER A 162 -2.75 -10.20 -10.52
N TYR A 163 -2.97 -11.24 -11.33
CA TYR A 163 -3.47 -11.05 -12.72
C TYR A 163 -4.99 -10.80 -12.73
N TRP A 164 -5.74 -11.61 -11.98
CA TRP A 164 -7.19 -11.50 -11.89
C TRP A 164 -7.67 -10.29 -11.06
N TYR A 165 -6.89 -9.87 -10.04
CA TYR A 165 -7.21 -8.66 -9.25
C TYR A 165 -7.17 -7.38 -10.10
N LEU A 166 -6.41 -7.35 -11.19
CA LEU A 166 -6.20 -6.14 -11.98
C LEU A 166 -7.26 -5.94 -13.07
N GLU A 167 -7.70 -6.99 -13.77
CA GLU A 167 -8.62 -6.83 -14.91
C GLU A 167 -10.09 -7.17 -14.61
N ASP A 168 -10.35 -8.16 -13.76
CA ASP A 168 -11.70 -8.72 -13.55
C ASP A 168 -12.30 -8.33 -12.18
N PHE A 169 -11.56 -8.43 -11.08
CA PHE A 169 -12.12 -8.19 -9.74
C PHE A 169 -12.36 -6.71 -9.40
N LEU A 170 -11.61 -5.76 -9.98
CA LEU A 170 -11.86 -4.32 -9.75
C LEU A 170 -13.16 -3.82 -10.40
N LYS A 171 -13.63 -4.52 -11.44
CA LYS A 171 -14.81 -4.13 -12.20
C LYS A 171 -16.09 -4.67 -11.57
N GLU A 172 -16.16 -5.96 -11.25
CA GLU A 172 -17.46 -6.62 -11.03
C GLU A 172 -17.62 -7.38 -9.71
N GLY A 173 -16.64 -7.31 -8.79
CA GLY A 173 -16.58 -8.17 -7.61
C GLY A 173 -16.18 -9.60 -7.96
N PHE A 174 -16.12 -10.51 -6.98
CA PHE A 174 -15.92 -11.93 -7.24
C PHE A 174 -17.25 -12.62 -7.54
N ARG A 175 -17.32 -13.29 -8.70
CA ARG A 175 -18.50 -14.00 -9.22
C ARG A 175 -18.26 -15.47 -9.56
N ASP A 176 -17.02 -15.94 -9.46
CA ASP A 176 -16.69 -17.36 -9.67
C ASP A 176 -17.52 -18.21 -8.72
N GLU A 177 -18.28 -19.18 -9.24
CA GLU A 177 -19.29 -19.93 -8.48
C GLU A 177 -18.74 -20.53 -7.17
N CYS A 178 -17.45 -20.84 -7.10
CA CYS A 178 -16.80 -21.37 -5.91
C CYS A 178 -16.69 -20.35 -4.77
N LEU A 179 -16.32 -19.10 -5.04
CA LEU A 179 -15.98 -18.13 -3.98
C LEU A 179 -17.19 -17.71 -3.13
N PRO A 180 -18.32 -17.23 -3.70
CA PRO A 180 -19.50 -16.89 -2.91
C PRO A 180 -20.07 -18.11 -2.19
N LYS A 181 -20.09 -19.28 -2.84
CA LYS A 181 -20.62 -20.52 -2.28
C LYS A 181 -19.84 -20.97 -1.06
N ASP A 182 -18.51 -21.04 -1.16
CA ASP A 182 -17.66 -21.51 -0.07
C ASP A 182 -17.64 -20.51 1.09
N LEU A 183 -17.69 -19.21 0.80
CA LEU A 183 -17.84 -18.15 1.80
C LEU A 183 -19.16 -18.28 2.58
N GLU A 184 -20.29 -18.46 1.88
CA GLU A 184 -21.61 -18.61 2.50
C GLU A 184 -21.70 -19.87 3.36
N ALA A 185 -21.17 -20.99 2.86
CA ALA A 185 -21.14 -22.25 3.58
C ALA A 185 -20.32 -22.13 4.88
N LEU A 186 -19.17 -21.45 4.82
CA LEU A 186 -18.33 -21.23 5.99
C LEU A 186 -19.02 -20.33 7.03
N LEU A 187 -19.66 -19.24 6.59
CA LEU A 187 -20.40 -18.33 7.47
C LEU A 187 -21.58 -19.03 8.17
N THR A 188 -22.32 -19.86 7.43
CA THR A 188 -23.42 -20.67 8.00
C THR A 188 -22.87 -21.62 9.06
N PHE A 189 -21.82 -22.37 8.72
CA PHE A 189 -21.19 -23.31 9.62
C PHE A 189 -20.60 -22.64 10.88
N SER A 190 -19.94 -21.49 10.75
CA SER A 190 -19.40 -20.77 11.90
C SER A 190 -20.51 -20.25 12.81
N ASN A 191 -21.62 -19.78 12.25
CA ASN A 191 -22.78 -19.34 13.00
C ASN A 191 -23.44 -20.48 13.79
N ASP A 192 -23.56 -21.68 13.19
CA ASP A 192 -24.05 -22.88 13.88
C ASP A 192 -23.18 -23.28 15.08
N LEU A 193 -21.89 -22.94 15.03
CA LEU A 193 -20.93 -23.13 16.13
C LEU A 193 -20.87 -21.94 17.11
N GLY A 194 -21.66 -20.89 16.90
CA GLY A 194 -21.65 -19.67 17.72
C GLY A 194 -20.38 -18.83 17.56
N ILE A 195 -19.70 -18.92 16.42
CA ILE A 195 -18.45 -18.22 16.11
C ILE A 195 -18.74 -17.08 15.14
N ASP A 196 -18.54 -15.86 15.63
CA ASP A 196 -18.65 -14.63 14.84
C ASP A 196 -17.41 -14.43 13.94
N MET A 197 -17.68 -14.35 12.63
CA MET A 197 -16.73 -14.15 11.54
C MET A 197 -16.96 -12.78 10.86
N THR A 198 -17.06 -11.73 11.69
CA THR A 198 -17.40 -10.35 11.27
C THR A 198 -16.65 -9.87 10.02
N LEU A 199 -15.35 -10.11 9.91
CA LEU A 199 -14.59 -9.67 8.73
C LEU A 199 -15.08 -10.35 7.46
N LEU A 200 -15.35 -11.66 7.50
CA LEU A 200 -15.87 -12.41 6.36
C LEU A 200 -17.29 -11.99 5.98
N GLU A 201 -18.14 -11.68 6.96
CA GLU A 201 -19.46 -11.11 6.69
C GLU A 201 -19.35 -9.76 5.95
N LYS A 202 -18.37 -8.92 6.34
CA LYS A 202 -18.10 -7.66 5.64
C LYS A 202 -17.48 -7.87 4.26
N VAL A 203 -16.65 -8.89 4.06
CA VAL A 203 -16.18 -9.28 2.72
C VAL A 203 -17.36 -9.63 1.83
N LYS A 204 -18.33 -10.42 2.31
CA LYS A 204 -19.57 -10.73 1.59
C LYS A 204 -20.36 -9.45 1.26
N THR A 205 -20.57 -8.59 2.27
CA THR A 205 -21.32 -7.33 2.11
C THR A 205 -20.72 -6.44 1.03
N VAL A 206 -19.40 -6.22 1.05
CA VAL A 206 -18.69 -5.40 0.06
C VAL A 206 -18.81 -5.99 -1.35
N ASN A 207 -18.77 -7.32 -1.46
CA ASN A 207 -18.94 -8.00 -2.75
C ASN A 207 -20.37 -7.83 -3.30
N ASP A 208 -21.38 -8.01 -2.45
CA ASP A 208 -22.79 -7.89 -2.82
C ASP A 208 -23.11 -6.46 -3.27
N GLU A 209 -22.61 -5.44 -2.55
CA GLU A 209 -22.75 -4.03 -2.92
C GLU A 209 -22.15 -3.74 -4.30
N LYS A 210 -20.94 -4.26 -4.58
CA LYS A 210 -20.26 -4.08 -5.86
C LYS A 210 -21.00 -4.78 -7.00
N THR A 211 -21.59 -5.94 -6.73
CA THR A 211 -22.35 -6.76 -7.68
C THR A 211 -23.67 -6.09 -8.08
N ASN A 212 -24.39 -5.51 -7.13
CA ASN A 212 -25.69 -4.85 -7.34
C ASN A 212 -25.59 -3.59 -8.20
N VAL A 213 -24.53 -2.78 -8.02
CA VAL A 213 -24.31 -1.55 -8.81
C VAL A 213 -24.14 -1.85 -10.31
N GLN A 214 -23.58 -3.01 -10.67
CA GLN A 214 -23.39 -3.41 -12.07
C GLN A 214 -24.71 -3.80 -12.76
N GLU A 215 -25.63 -4.44 -12.02
CA GLU A 215 -26.93 -4.86 -12.57
C GLU A 215 -27.84 -3.69 -12.93
N GLU A 216 -27.72 -2.56 -12.23
CA GLU A 216 -28.42 -1.32 -12.56
C GLU A 216 -27.85 -0.66 -13.82
N ILE A 217 -26.51 -0.60 -13.95
CA ILE A 217 -25.83 -0.03 -15.13
C ILE A 217 -26.10 -0.83 -16.41
N CYS A 218 -26.28 -2.15 -16.33
CA CYS A 218 -26.61 -2.98 -17.50
C CYS A 218 -28.11 -2.97 -17.87
N ARG A 219 -28.99 -2.39 -17.04
CA ARG A 219 -30.43 -2.29 -17.30
C ARG A 219 -30.84 -0.96 -17.95
N ASP A 220 -29.95 0.04 -17.96
CA ASP A 220 -30.09 1.34 -18.64
C ASP A 220 -29.38 1.35 -20.00
#